data_AF-A0A418VN32-F1
#
_entry.id   AF-A0A418VN32-F1
#
_cell.length_a   1.000
_cell.length_b   1.000
_cell.length_c   1.000
_cell.angle_alpha   90.00
_cell.angle_beta   90.00
_cell.angle_gamma   90.00
#
_symmetry.space_group_name_H-M   'P 1'
#
loop_
_entity.id
_entity.type
_entity.pdbx_description
1 polymer ?
#
loop_
_entity_poly.entity_id
_entity_poly.type
_entity_poly.pdbx_seq_one_letter_code
_entity_poly.pdbx_strand_id
1 'polypeptide(L)' 'MHTDARVHSLQEKHLRLDRAILDEEKRSWPDESAVKRLKLEKLHVKEEMDRLTKTSSLN' A
#
# COMPACT_ATOMS: atom_id res chain seq x y z
N MET A 1 15.98 -15.41 -6.06
CA MET A 1 15.30 -14.17 -6.52
C MET A 1 13.80 -14.25 -6.23
N HIS A 2 13.38 -14.21 -4.97
CA HIS A 2 11.95 -14.32 -4.59
C HIS A 2 11.43 -13.11 -3.79
N THR A 3 12.33 -12.36 -3.15
CA THR A 3 12.03 -11.13 -2.43
C THR A 3 11.59 -10.03 -3.39
N ASP A 4 12.27 -9.90 -4.53
CA ASP A 4 11.97 -8.90 -5.57
C ASP A 4 10.53 -9.00 -6.10
N ALA A 5 10.06 -10.21 -6.42
CA ALA A 5 8.69 -10.44 -6.88
C ALA A 5 7.62 -10.10 -5.81
N ARG A 6 7.92 -10.35 -4.52
CA ARG A 6 7.03 -9.97 -3.42
C ARG A 6 7.00 -8.46 -3.21
N VAL A 7 8.15 -7.78 -3.30
CA VAL A 7 8.24 -6.32 -3.20
C VAL A 7 7.47 -5.67 -4.37
N HIS A 8 7.65 -6.16 -5.59
CA HIS A 8 6.91 -5.67 -6.76
C HIS A 8 5.39 -5.82 -6.57
N SER A 9 4.94 -6.99 -6.10
CA SER A 9 3.52 -7.22 -5.82
C SER A 9 2.96 -6.27 -4.75
N LEU A 10 3.75 -5.95 -3.72
CA LEU A 10 3.36 -4.99 -2.68
C LEU A 10 3.37 -3.54 -3.20
N GLN A 11 4.31 -3.18 -4.07
CA GLN A 11 4.32 -1.89 -4.75
C GLN A 11 3.09 -1.70 -5.63
N GLU A 12 2.69 -2.73 -6.38
CA GLU A 12 1.46 -2.70 -7.19
C GLU A 12 0.22 -2.53 -6.31
N LYS A 13 0.13 -3.25 -5.18
CA LYS A 13 -0.94 -3.06 -4.19
C LYS A 13 -0.94 -1.63 -3.63
N HIS A 14 0.21 -1.10 -3.27
CA HIS A 14 0.35 0.26 -2.76
C HIS A 14 -0.14 1.30 -3.78
N LEU A 15 0.25 1.17 -5.05
CA LEU A 15 -0.21 2.06 -6.13
C LEU A 15 -1.72 1.98 -6.35
N ARG A 16 -2.30 0.78 -6.29
CA ARG A 16 -3.75 0.60 -6.39
C ARG A 16 -4.50 1.28 -5.25
N LEU A 17 -4.00 1.13 -4.02
CA LEU A 17 -4.58 1.78 -2.84
C LEU A 17 -4.47 3.29 -2.91
N ASP A 18 -3.33 3.82 -3.35
CA ASP A 18 -3.14 5.25 -3.54
C ASP A 18 -4.15 5.82 -4.55
N ARG A 19 -4.32 5.12 -5.68
CA ARG A 19 -5.29 5.52 -6.70
C ARG A 19 -6.73 5.43 -6.21
N ALA A 20 -7.07 4.41 -5.42
CA ALA A 20 -8.40 4.28 -4.83
C ALA A 20 -8.69 5.40 -3.81
N ILE A 21 -7.70 5.78 -3.01
CA ILE A 21 -7.79 6.93 -2.08
C ILE A 21 -8.04 8.21 -2.87
N LEU A 22 -7.25 8.48 -3.91
CA LEU A 22 -7.39 9.68 -4.73
C LEU A 22 -8.73 9.73 -5.48
N ASP A 23 -9.22 8.59 -5.97
CA ASP A 23 -10.53 8.49 -6.62
C ASP A 23 -11.65 8.82 -5.62
N GLU A 24 -11.61 8.22 -4.43
CA GLU A 24 -12.61 8.43 -3.38
C GLU A 24 -12.56 9.86 -2.84
N GLU A 25 -11.38 10.45 -2.60
CA GLU A 25 -11.23 11.83 -2.15
C GLU A 25 -11.66 12.85 -3.20
N LYS A 26 -11.63 12.50 -4.49
CA LYS A 26 -12.09 13.36 -5.59
C LYS A 26 -13.60 13.32 -5.78
N ARG A 27 -14.32 12.37 -5.18
CA ARG A 27 -15.78 12.31 -5.29
C ARG A 27 -16.43 13.50 -4.60
N SER A 28 -17.57 13.95 -5.14
CA SER A 28 -18.35 15.02 -4.52
C SER A 28 -18.90 14.65 -3.13
N TRP A 29 -18.99 13.35 -2.83
CA TRP A 29 -19.38 12.81 -1.53
C TRP A 29 -18.39 11.71 -1.13
N PRO A 30 -17.21 12.09 -0.60
CA PRO A 30 -16.20 11.11 -0.23
C PRO A 30 -16.67 10.31 0.99
N ASP A 31 -16.57 8.98 0.93
CA ASP A 31 -16.72 8.16 2.14
C ASP A 31 -15.42 8.27 2.95
N GLU A 32 -15.41 9.18 3.93
CA GLU A 32 -14.25 9.39 4.81
C GLU A 32 -13.84 8.11 5.55
N SER A 33 -14.78 7.22 5.87
CA SER A 33 -14.48 5.93 6.51
C SER A 33 -13.79 4.99 5.53
N ALA A 34 -14.22 4.95 4.27
CA ALA A 34 -13.54 4.21 3.22
C ALA A 34 -12.13 4.75 2.95
N VAL A 35 -11.97 6.07 2.80
CA VAL A 35 -10.66 6.74 2.65
C VAL A 35 -9.73 6.39 3.82
N LYS A 36 -10.23 6.45 5.06
CA LYS A 36 -9.46 6.11 6.25
C LYS A 36 -9.03 4.65 6.26
N ARG A 37 -9.92 3.72 5.90
CA ARG A 37 -9.58 2.28 5.77
C ARG A 37 -8.50 2.07 4.70
N LEU A 38 -8.65 2.69 3.53
CA LEU A 38 -7.67 2.58 2.44
C LEU A 38 -6.30 3.16 2.84
N LYS A 39 -6.26 4.28 3.56
CA LYS A 39 -5.02 4.87 4.10
C LYS A 39 -4.34 3.95 5.12
N LEU A 40 -5.10 3.28 5.98
CA LEU A 40 -4.56 2.29 6.92
C LEU A 40 -4.00 1.06 6.20
N GLU A 41 -4.71 0.57 5.18
CA GLU A 41 -4.23 -0.56 4.38
C GLU A 41 -2.96 -0.19 3.60
N LYS A 42 -2.89 1.03 3.06
CA LYS A 42 -1.68 1.58 2.42
C LYS A 42 -0.52 1.65 3.41
N LEU A 43 -0.77 2.07 4.65
CA LEU A 43 0.25 2.10 5.71
C LEU A 43 0.77 0.70 6.01
N HIS A 44 -0.12 -0.28 6.16
CA HIS A 44 0.23 -1.66 6.42
C HIS A 44 1.11 -2.25 5.29
N VAL A 45 0.73 -2.03 4.03
CA VAL A 45 1.51 -2.49 2.86
C VAL A 45 2.90 -1.86 2.86
N LYS A 46 3.02 -0.57 3.22
CA LYS A 46 4.31 0.11 3.34
C LYS A 46 5.18 -0.51 4.45
N GLU A 47 4.60 -0.84 5.60
CA GLU A 47 5.31 -1.51 6.69
C GLU A 47 5.75 -2.94 6.32
N GLU A 48 4.93 -3.69 5.59
CA GLU A 48 5.32 -5.00 5.07
C GLU A 48 6.48 -4.90 4.07
N MET A 49 6.45 -3.91 3.18
CA MET A 49 7.58 -3.65 2.26
C MET A 49 8.85 -3.29 3.03
N ASP A 50 8.76 -2.43 4.04
CA ASP A 50 9.91 -2.05 4.87
C ASP A 50 10.49 -3.26 5.61
N ARG A 51 9.62 -4.08 6.23
CA ARG A 51 10.03 -5.34 6.86
C ARG A 51 10.71 -6.27 5.88
N LEU A 52 10.13 -6.51 4.70
CA LEU A 52 10.70 -7.41 3.71
C LEU A 52 12.04 -6.90 3.18
N THR A 53 12.17 -5.59 3.00
CA THR A 53 13.44 -4.95 2.59
C THR A 53 14.49 -5.12 3.68
N LYS A 54 14.12 -4.86 4.94
CA LYS A 54 15.01 -4.99 6.09
C LYS A 54 15.44 -6.44 6.33
N THR A 55 14.52 -7.39 6.23
CA THR A 55 14.82 -8.83 6.30
C THR A 55 15.73 -9.26 5.14
N SER A 56 15.53 -8.72 3.93
CA SER A 56 16.39 -9.03 2.79
C SER A 56 17.80 -8.45 2.92
N SER A 57 17.99 -7.32 3.62
CA SER A 57 19.32 -6.76 3.90
C SER A 57 20.03 -7.41 5.08
N LEU A 58 19.33 -8.19 5.92
CA LEU A 58 19.89 -8.88 7.09
C LEU A 58 20.30 -10.33 6.79
N ASN A 59 20.17 -10.78 5.54
CA ASN A 59 20.33 -12.18 5.14
C ASN A 59 21.26 -12.34 3.94
#